data_AF-T1GQ30-F1
#
_entry.id   AF-T1GQ30-F1
#
_cell.length_a   1.000
_cell.length_b   1.000
_cell.length_c   1.000
_cell.angle_alpha   90.00
_cell.angle_beta   90.00
_cell.angle_gamma   90.00
#
_symmetry.space_group_name_H-M   'P 1'
#
loop_
_entity.id
_entity.type
_entity.pdbx_description
1 polymer ?
#
loop_
_entity_poly.entity_id
_entity_poly.type
_entity_poly.pdbx_seq_one_letter_code
_entity_poly.pdbx_strand_id
1 'polypeptide(L)'
;MSDDLLDVVPTRAALLKKTNSEFKATVFESKKPEANPQKKKIQPQPDSEPEDDEDDIFSDRPRKRPTQKTDESEFNIKKARHEVINFAMSGFRSEKHKKKTEIALAVKLGARPAKKSYKNYKQLLQEKKNLKNVREERKKFHQLGKTQTGLASVKCKSKTQKGKDSKKRAPVSNIGMHYGKANPKFKSKKK
;
A
#
# COMPACT_ATOMS: atom_id res chain seq x y z
N MET A 1 69.46 -12.68 -42.63
CA MET A 1 68.52 -11.96 -41.75
C MET A 1 67.16 -12.43 -42.17
N SER A 2 66.65 -13.46 -41.49
CA SER A 2 65.37 -14.09 -41.82
C SER A 2 64.33 -13.43 -40.93
N ASP A 3 63.42 -12.68 -41.53
CA ASP A 3 62.37 -11.98 -40.80
C ASP A 3 61.34 -13.00 -40.29
N ASP A 4 61.28 -13.15 -38.97
CA ASP A 4 60.27 -13.95 -38.27
C ASP A 4 58.89 -13.31 -38.45
N LEU A 5 58.10 -13.91 -39.33
CA LEU A 5 56.69 -13.61 -39.55
C LEU A 5 55.89 -14.12 -38.35
N LEU A 6 55.67 -13.24 -37.36
CA LEU A 6 54.84 -13.51 -36.19
C LEU A 6 53.39 -13.75 -36.64
N ASP A 7 52.91 -14.98 -36.48
CA ASP A 7 51.50 -15.35 -36.67
C ASP A 7 50.60 -14.49 -35.77
N VAL A 8 49.68 -13.73 -36.41
CA VAL A 8 48.72 -12.88 -35.70
C VAL A 8 47.71 -13.76 -34.97
N VAL A 9 47.88 -13.87 -33.64
CA VAL A 9 46.96 -14.62 -32.78
C VAL A 9 45.58 -13.93 -32.79
N PRO A 10 44.51 -14.64 -33.21
CA PRO A 10 43.19 -14.03 -33.32
C PRO A 10 42.64 -13.64 -31.94
N THR A 11 42.05 -12.45 -31.86
CA THR A 11 41.43 -11.97 -30.62
C THR A 11 40.15 -12.74 -30.30
N ARG A 12 39.76 -12.79 -29.01
CA ARG A 12 38.51 -13.42 -28.55
C ARG A 12 37.25 -12.96 -29.30
N ALA A 13 37.23 -11.72 -29.78
CA ALA A 13 36.11 -11.18 -30.55
C ALA A 13 36.04 -11.77 -31.98
N ALA A 14 37.18 -12.09 -32.60
CA ALA A 14 37.24 -12.70 -33.92
C ALA A 14 36.73 -14.16 -33.93
N LEU A 15 36.77 -14.83 -32.78
CA LEU A 15 36.25 -16.20 -32.62
C LEU A 15 34.72 -16.27 -32.52
N LEU A 16 34.03 -15.16 -32.24
CA LEU A 16 32.57 -15.11 -32.18
C LEU A 16 32.01 -14.99 -33.61
N LYS A 17 31.88 -16.13 -34.29
CA LYS A 17 31.17 -16.22 -35.57
C LYS A 17 29.70 -15.84 -35.36
N LYS A 18 29.17 -14.99 -36.25
CA LYS A 18 27.74 -14.68 -36.34
C LYS A 18 26.99 -15.97 -36.68
N THR A 19 26.49 -16.66 -35.66
CA THR A 19 25.53 -17.74 -35.88
C THR A 19 24.24 -17.08 -36.34
N ASN A 20 23.83 -17.34 -37.60
CA ASN A 20 22.49 -17.04 -38.08
C ASN A 20 21.50 -17.97 -37.36
N SER A 21 21.30 -17.75 -36.06
CA SER A 21 20.24 -18.39 -35.31
C SER A 21 18.92 -17.82 -35.82
N GLU A 22 18.15 -18.62 -36.54
CA GLU A 22 16.79 -18.29 -36.96
C GLU A 22 16.02 -17.72 -35.77
N PHE A 23 15.61 -16.47 -35.90
CA PHE A 23 14.86 -15.76 -34.88
C PHE A 23 13.46 -16.37 -34.78
N LYS A 24 13.24 -17.21 -33.77
CA LYS A 24 11.94 -17.80 -33.48
C LYS A 24 11.21 -16.98 -32.41
N ALA A 25 10.30 -16.12 -32.84
CA ALA A 25 9.42 -15.37 -31.93
C ALA A 25 8.20 -16.22 -31.57
N THR A 26 8.13 -16.70 -30.33
CA THR A 26 6.91 -17.31 -29.78
C THR A 26 6.00 -16.21 -29.23
N VAL A 27 4.90 -15.93 -29.92
CA VAL A 27 3.83 -15.05 -29.41
C VAL A 27 2.93 -15.87 -28.50
N PHE A 28 2.85 -15.49 -27.22
CA PHE A 28 2.00 -16.17 -26.24
C PHE A 28 0.63 -15.49 -26.18
N GLU A 29 -0.41 -16.20 -26.59
CA GLU A 29 -1.78 -15.74 -26.41
C GLU A 29 -2.25 -16.04 -24.98
N SER A 30 -2.48 -14.98 -24.19
CA SER A 30 -3.04 -15.10 -22.85
C SER A 30 -4.50 -15.57 -22.92
N LYS A 31 -4.82 -16.72 -22.31
CA LYS A 31 -6.21 -17.17 -22.16
C LYS A 31 -7.04 -16.14 -21.40
N LYS A 32 -8.17 -15.73 -21.98
CA LYS A 32 -9.15 -14.87 -21.29
C LYS A 32 -9.66 -15.61 -20.05
N PRO A 33 -9.82 -14.94 -18.90
CA PRO A 33 -10.36 -15.57 -17.70
C PRO A 33 -11.81 -15.98 -17.97
N GLU A 34 -12.10 -17.28 -17.85
CA GLU A 34 -13.48 -17.76 -17.82
C GLU A 34 -14.21 -17.11 -16.66
N ALA A 35 -15.31 -16.44 -16.98
CA ALA A 35 -16.21 -15.86 -16.01
C ALA A 35 -16.83 -17.00 -15.18
N ASN A 36 -16.31 -17.16 -13.96
CA ASN A 36 -16.94 -17.71 -12.76
C ASN A 36 -18.17 -18.62 -13.01
N PRO A 37 -18.02 -19.97 -13.01
CA PRO A 37 -19.17 -20.86 -13.03
C PRO A 37 -19.92 -20.77 -11.69
N GLN A 38 -20.96 -19.94 -11.71
CA GLN A 38 -22.23 -20.06 -11.00
C GLN A 38 -22.22 -20.84 -9.67
N LYS A 39 -22.34 -20.05 -8.61
CA LYS A 39 -22.95 -20.36 -7.30
C LYS A 39 -24.00 -21.47 -7.37
N LYS A 40 -23.67 -22.67 -6.89
CA LYS A 40 -24.70 -23.64 -6.45
C LYS A 40 -25.23 -23.18 -5.09
N LYS A 41 -26.48 -22.72 -5.07
CA LYS A 41 -27.26 -22.49 -3.84
C LYS A 41 -27.44 -23.83 -3.13
N ILE A 42 -26.86 -23.97 -1.94
CA ILE A 42 -27.13 -25.09 -1.03
C ILE A 42 -28.33 -24.64 -0.18
N GLN A 43 -29.44 -25.37 -0.25
CA GLN A 43 -30.58 -25.20 0.64
C GLN A 43 -30.18 -25.65 2.07
N PRO A 44 -30.66 -24.98 3.14
CA PRO A 44 -30.32 -25.39 4.50
C PRO A 44 -31.16 -26.60 4.92
N GLN A 45 -30.51 -27.72 5.25
CA GLN A 45 -31.11 -28.79 6.06
C GLN A 45 -30.88 -28.49 7.55
N PRO A 46 -31.84 -28.82 8.43
CA PRO A 46 -31.71 -28.65 9.87
C PRO A 46 -30.95 -29.83 10.52
N ASP A 47 -30.17 -29.48 11.53
CA ASP A 47 -29.80 -30.28 12.70
C ASP A 47 -28.99 -31.57 12.49
N SER A 48 -27.67 -31.43 12.44
CA SER A 48 -26.74 -32.44 12.97
C SER A 48 -25.67 -31.72 13.77
N GLU A 49 -25.58 -32.04 15.06
CA GLU A 49 -24.61 -31.47 15.99
C GLU A 49 -23.15 -31.66 15.51
N PRO A 50 -22.24 -30.74 15.85
CA PRO A 50 -20.83 -30.94 15.56
C PRO A 50 -20.27 -31.97 16.54
N GLU A 51 -20.10 -33.21 16.09
CA GLU A 51 -19.15 -34.10 16.76
C GLU A 51 -17.74 -33.53 16.57
N ASP A 52 -17.03 -33.40 17.69
CA ASP A 52 -15.66 -32.94 17.74
C ASP A 52 -14.75 -33.98 17.04
N ASP A 53 -14.44 -33.74 15.76
CA ASP A 53 -13.35 -34.41 15.04
C ASP A 53 -11.99 -33.97 15.65
N GLU A 54 -11.66 -34.51 16.81
CA GLU A 54 -10.30 -34.58 17.34
C GLU A 54 -9.50 -35.59 16.50
N ASP A 55 -8.24 -35.24 16.21
CA ASP A 55 -7.17 -36.13 15.73
C ASP A 55 -7.06 -36.54 14.25
N ASP A 56 -7.05 -35.56 13.34
CA ASP A 56 -6.15 -35.69 12.17
C ASP A 56 -5.44 -34.37 11.83
N ILE A 57 -4.24 -34.20 12.39
CA ILE A 57 -3.39 -33.00 12.22
C ILE A 57 -2.64 -32.96 10.88
N PHE A 58 -2.66 -34.06 10.13
CA PHE A 58 -1.93 -34.22 8.87
C PHE A 58 -2.80 -34.26 7.61
N SER A 59 -4.13 -34.15 7.75
CA SER A 59 -4.97 -34.07 6.56
C SER A 59 -4.76 -32.74 5.81
N ASP A 60 -4.36 -32.79 4.54
CA ASP A 60 -4.25 -31.63 3.63
C ASP A 60 -5.62 -30.99 3.28
N ARG A 61 -6.70 -31.48 3.89
CA ARG A 61 -8.05 -30.97 3.68
C ARG A 61 -8.20 -29.63 4.43
N PRO A 62 -8.66 -28.56 3.77
CA PRO A 62 -8.85 -27.28 4.45
C PRO A 62 -9.91 -27.44 5.54
N ARG A 63 -9.49 -27.38 6.81
CA ARG A 63 -10.39 -27.38 7.96
C ARG A 63 -11.38 -26.22 7.83
N LYS A 64 -12.67 -26.54 7.70
CA LYS A 64 -13.73 -25.53 7.83
C LYS A 64 -13.73 -25.08 9.28
N ARG A 65 -13.22 -23.88 9.54
CA ARG A 65 -13.37 -23.26 10.86
C ARG A 65 -14.87 -23.14 11.14
N PRO A 66 -15.36 -23.55 12.32
CA PRO A 66 -16.75 -23.35 12.68
C PRO A 66 -17.03 -21.85 12.60
N THR A 67 -17.90 -21.46 11.68
CA THR A 67 -18.43 -20.10 11.64
C THR A 67 -19.32 -19.96 12.85
N GLN A 68 -18.75 -19.46 13.96
CA GLN A 68 -19.56 -19.06 15.10
C GLN A 68 -20.57 -18.03 14.57
N LYS A 69 -21.85 -18.42 14.58
CA LYS A 69 -22.96 -17.51 14.33
C LYS A 69 -22.98 -16.55 15.51
N THR A 70 -22.22 -15.48 15.42
CA THR A 70 -22.22 -14.43 16.43
C THR A 70 -23.53 -13.69 16.27
N ASP A 71 -24.32 -13.61 17.34
CA ASP A 71 -25.53 -12.80 17.38
C ASP A 71 -25.20 -11.37 16.92
N GLU A 72 -25.92 -10.88 15.91
CA GLU A 72 -25.66 -9.56 15.31
C GLU A 72 -25.91 -8.41 16.29
N SER A 73 -26.52 -8.70 17.44
CA SER A 73 -26.84 -7.75 18.50
C SER A 73 -25.65 -7.42 19.42
N GLU A 74 -24.58 -8.21 19.44
CA GLU A 74 -23.44 -7.99 20.34
C GLU A 74 -22.21 -7.40 19.63
N PHE A 75 -21.58 -6.40 20.27
CA PHE A 75 -20.37 -5.76 19.74
C PHE A 75 -19.15 -6.69 19.88
N ASN A 76 -18.85 -7.43 18.82
CA ASN A 76 -17.67 -8.27 18.77
C ASN A 76 -16.41 -7.47 18.40
N ILE A 77 -15.49 -7.31 19.36
CA ILE A 77 -14.22 -6.58 19.18
C ILE A 77 -13.39 -7.16 18.02
N LYS A 78 -13.40 -8.48 17.80
CA LYS A 78 -12.65 -9.12 16.70
C LYS A 78 -13.22 -8.69 15.34
N LYS A 79 -14.55 -8.66 15.22
CA LYS A 79 -15.25 -8.20 14.00
C LYS A 79 -14.96 -6.72 13.73
N ALA A 80 -15.10 -5.87 14.76
CA ALA A 80 -14.79 -4.44 14.65
C ALA A 80 -13.34 -4.18 14.20
N ARG A 81 -12.37 -4.94 14.72
CA ARG A 81 -10.96 -4.85 14.28
C ARG A 81 -10.80 -5.17 12.80
N HIS A 82 -11.47 -6.21 12.30
CA HIS A 82 -11.42 -6.56 10.89
C HIS A 82 -12.11 -5.52 10.00
N GLU A 83 -13.25 -4.97 10.44
CA GLU A 83 -13.96 -3.91 9.74
C GLU A 83 -13.11 -2.63 9.63
N VAL A 84 -12.41 -2.24 10.70
CA VAL A 84 -11.47 -1.10 10.66
C VAL A 84 -10.34 -1.34 9.66
N ILE A 85 -9.78 -2.56 9.61
CA ILE A 85 -8.75 -2.91 8.63
C ILE A 85 -9.31 -2.85 7.20
N ASN A 86 -10.49 -3.43 6.97
CA ASN A 86 -11.15 -3.43 5.66
C ASN A 86 -11.48 -2.00 5.20
N PHE A 87 -11.97 -1.16 6.12
CA PHE A 87 -12.24 0.25 5.86
C PHE A 87 -10.96 0.99 5.46
N ALA A 88 -9.89 0.82 6.22
CA ALA A 88 -8.58 1.41 5.92
C ALA A 88 -8.07 0.99 4.54
N MET A 89 -8.31 -0.26 4.15
CA MET A 89 -7.90 -0.81 2.85
C MET A 89 -8.75 -0.26 1.70
N SER A 90 -10.07 -0.13 1.89
CA SER A 90 -10.98 0.38 0.86
C SER A 90 -10.71 1.86 0.52
N GLY A 91 -10.26 2.65 1.51
CA GLY A 91 -10.03 4.09 1.37
C GLY A 91 -8.81 4.49 0.53
N PHE A 92 -7.94 3.54 0.14
CA PHE A 92 -6.80 3.87 -0.72
C PHE A 92 -7.24 4.09 -2.17
N ARG A 93 -7.10 5.32 -2.69
CA ARG A 93 -7.44 5.63 -4.08
C ARG A 93 -6.48 4.99 -5.10
N SER A 94 -5.21 4.80 -4.73
CA SER A 94 -4.22 4.22 -5.64
C SER A 94 -4.06 2.72 -5.42
N GLU A 95 -4.08 1.95 -6.50
CA GLU A 95 -3.87 0.49 -6.47
C GLU A 95 -2.53 0.10 -5.84
N LYS A 96 -1.49 0.93 -6.06
CA LYS A 96 -0.18 0.73 -5.46
C LYS A 96 -0.22 0.78 -3.93
N HIS A 97 -1.07 1.61 -3.34
CA HIS A 97 -1.24 1.67 -1.88
C HIS A 97 -2.06 0.48 -1.38
N LYS A 98 -3.15 0.11 -2.07
CA LYS A 98 -3.96 -1.09 -1.74
C LYS A 98 -3.11 -2.36 -1.69
N LYS A 99 -2.33 -2.62 -2.74
CA LYS A 99 -1.46 -3.80 -2.81
C LYS A 99 -0.43 -3.83 -1.67
N LYS A 100 0.14 -2.68 -1.29
CA LYS A 100 1.10 -2.60 -0.18
C LYS A 100 0.45 -2.93 1.17
N THR A 101 -0.77 -2.47 1.40
CA THR A 101 -1.49 -2.74 2.64
C THR A 101 -1.99 -4.17 2.72
N GLU A 102 -2.42 -4.76 1.60
CA GLU A 102 -2.73 -6.19 1.49
C GLU A 102 -1.53 -7.07 1.84
N ILE A 103 -0.36 -6.78 1.24
CA ILE A 103 0.87 -7.51 1.54
C ILE A 103 1.25 -7.36 3.01
N ALA A 104 1.14 -6.15 3.59
CA ALA A 104 1.46 -5.92 4.99
C ALA A 104 0.50 -6.67 5.93
N LEU A 105 -0.79 -6.72 5.60
CA LEU A 105 -1.79 -7.50 6.33
C LEU A 105 -1.47 -8.99 6.28
N ALA A 106 -1.21 -9.52 5.09
CA ALA A 106 -0.85 -10.92 4.90
C ALA A 106 0.39 -11.29 5.75
N VAL A 107 1.42 -10.43 5.74
CA VAL A 107 2.62 -10.64 6.57
C VAL A 107 2.28 -10.61 8.07
N LYS A 108 1.41 -9.69 8.52
CA LYS A 108 0.93 -9.65 9.90
C LYS A 108 0.16 -10.92 10.30
N LEU A 109 -0.55 -11.53 9.35
CA LEU A 109 -1.25 -12.81 9.52
C LEU A 109 -0.31 -14.03 9.42
N GLY A 110 0.99 -13.82 9.24
CA GLY A 110 1.99 -14.87 9.22
C GLY A 110 2.46 -15.29 7.82
N ALA A 111 1.98 -14.65 6.75
CA ALA A 111 2.50 -14.92 5.42
C ALA A 111 3.99 -14.52 5.31
N ARG A 112 4.80 -15.34 4.64
CA ARG A 112 6.21 -15.03 4.45
C ARG A 112 6.36 -13.87 3.46
N PRO A 113 7.10 -12.79 3.80
CA PRO A 113 7.28 -11.66 2.89
C PRO A 113 8.03 -12.06 1.63
N ALA A 114 7.72 -11.40 0.52
CA ALA A 114 8.40 -11.62 -0.75
C ALA A 114 9.91 -11.30 -0.64
N LYS A 115 10.75 -12.12 -1.27
CA LYS A 115 12.20 -11.89 -1.34
C LYS A 115 12.49 -10.60 -2.12
N LYS A 116 13.47 -9.82 -1.65
CA LYS A 116 13.94 -8.63 -2.36
C LYS A 116 14.71 -9.04 -3.61
N SER A 117 14.74 -8.16 -4.62
CA SER A 117 15.58 -8.38 -5.79
C SER A 117 17.07 -8.44 -5.40
N TYR A 118 17.81 -9.29 -6.10
CA TYR A 118 19.26 -9.37 -5.95
C TYR A 118 19.89 -8.04 -6.41
N LYS A 119 20.78 -7.50 -5.58
CA LYS A 119 21.54 -6.27 -5.87
C LYS A 119 22.99 -6.49 -5.44
N ASN A 120 23.94 -5.81 -6.11
CA ASN A 120 25.33 -5.82 -5.70
C ASN A 120 25.49 -5.17 -4.31
N TYR A 121 26.35 -5.73 -3.46
CA TYR A 121 26.55 -5.26 -2.09
C TYR A 121 26.95 -3.78 -2.00
N LYS A 122 27.84 -3.31 -2.89
CA LYS A 122 28.30 -1.92 -2.92
C LYS A 122 27.14 -0.96 -3.21
N GLN A 123 26.26 -1.34 -4.16
CA GLN A 123 25.07 -0.56 -4.50
C GLN A 123 24.06 -0.52 -3.34
N LEU A 124 23.86 -1.66 -2.66
CA LEU A 124 22.97 -1.75 -1.50
C LEU A 124 23.44 -0.85 -0.35
N LEU A 125 24.75 -0.81 -0.08
CA LEU A 125 25.32 0.08 0.93
C LEU A 125 25.14 1.56 0.57
N GLN A 126 25.39 1.92 -0.69
CA GLN A 126 25.17 3.29 -1.18
C GLN A 126 23.71 3.70 -1.05
N GLU A 127 22.76 2.84 -1.44
CA GLU A 127 21.32 3.10 -1.29
C GLU A 127 20.94 3.33 0.18
N LYS A 128 21.45 2.50 1.11
CA LYS A 128 21.24 2.68 2.55
C LYS A 128 21.80 4.01 3.06
N LYS A 129 23.00 4.41 2.63
CA LYS A 129 23.62 5.68 3.01
C LYS A 129 22.80 6.87 2.51
N ASN A 130 22.39 6.84 1.26
CA ASN A 130 21.58 7.90 0.65
C ASN A 130 20.22 8.03 1.36
N LEU A 131 19.54 6.92 1.67
CA LEU A 131 18.28 6.93 2.42
C LEU A 131 18.44 7.50 3.83
N LYS A 132 19.55 7.21 4.52
CA LYS A 132 19.86 7.81 5.83
C LYS A 132 20.06 9.31 5.71
N ASN A 133 20.88 9.77 4.76
CA ASN A 133 21.15 11.20 4.53
C ASN A 133 19.85 11.97 4.25
N VAL A 134 19.02 11.48 3.32
CA VAL A 134 17.72 12.09 3.00
C VAL A 134 16.80 12.14 4.23
N ARG A 135 16.82 11.09 5.08
CA ARG A 135 16.04 11.08 6.31
C ARG A 135 16.54 12.11 7.32
N GLU A 136 17.85 12.26 7.47
CA GLU A 136 18.47 13.25 8.35
C GLU A 136 18.22 14.67 7.86
N GLU A 137 18.40 14.94 6.57
CA GLU A 137 18.06 16.22 5.94
C GLU A 137 16.59 16.57 6.17
N ARG A 138 15.68 15.61 5.94
CA ARG A 138 14.25 15.80 6.20
C ARG A 138 13.95 16.08 7.67
N LYS A 139 14.64 15.42 8.61
CA LYS A 139 14.50 15.70 10.05
C LYS A 139 14.97 17.11 10.41
N LYS A 140 16.15 17.51 9.92
CA LYS A 140 16.67 18.87 10.11
C LYS A 140 15.68 19.90 9.56
N PHE A 141 15.12 19.62 8.39
CA PHE A 141 14.16 20.50 7.74
C PHE A 141 12.84 20.62 8.53
N HIS A 142 12.35 19.49 9.05
CA HIS A 142 11.16 19.44 9.88
C HIS A 142 11.33 20.17 11.22
N GLN A 143 12.50 20.05 11.86
CA GLN A 143 12.82 20.81 13.08
C GLN A 143 12.73 22.32 12.85
N LEU A 144 13.11 22.78 11.65
CA LEU A 144 12.98 24.18 11.26
C LEU A 144 11.55 24.62 10.90
N GLY A 145 10.55 23.73 11.01
CA GLY A 145 9.16 24.02 10.66
C GLY A 145 8.96 24.25 9.16
N LYS A 146 9.81 23.66 8.32
CA LYS A 146 9.73 23.77 6.86
C LYS A 146 9.53 22.37 6.26
N THR A 147 8.92 22.27 5.08
CA THR A 147 8.72 21.01 4.32
C THR A 147 9.66 20.77 3.13
N GLN A 148 9.97 21.82 2.35
CA GLN A 148 11.05 21.87 1.36
C GLN A 148 11.84 23.20 1.42
N THR A 149 13.09 23.26 0.96
CA THR A 149 13.89 24.49 0.86
C THR A 149 13.07 25.62 0.22
N GLY A 150 12.84 26.70 0.96
CA GLY A 150 12.04 27.86 0.52
C GLY A 150 10.53 27.76 0.77
N LEU A 151 10.01 26.64 1.28
CA LEU A 151 8.58 26.45 1.59
C LEU A 151 8.36 26.23 3.09
N ALA A 152 7.48 27.06 3.67
CA ALA A 152 7.04 26.91 5.04
C ALA A 152 6.18 25.64 5.21
N SER A 153 6.36 24.91 6.32
CA SER A 153 5.58 23.70 6.61
C SER A 153 4.11 24.01 6.87
N VAL A 154 3.82 25.22 7.33
CA VAL A 154 2.47 25.67 7.63
C VAL A 154 1.97 26.50 6.45
N LYS A 155 0.78 26.17 5.94
CA LYS A 155 0.09 27.00 4.95
C LYS A 155 -0.31 28.32 5.61
N CYS A 156 0.58 29.30 5.60
CA CYS A 156 0.24 30.66 5.97
C CYS A 156 -0.77 31.20 4.95
N LYS A 157 -2.05 31.22 5.33
CA LYS A 157 -3.11 31.85 4.52
C LYS A 157 -2.68 33.29 4.21
N SER A 158 -2.60 33.63 2.92
CA SER A 158 -2.31 34.99 2.49
C SER A 158 -3.35 35.97 3.06
N LYS A 159 -2.97 37.24 3.23
CA LYS A 159 -3.89 38.29 3.71
C LYS A 159 -5.20 38.31 2.90
N THR A 160 -5.10 38.05 1.60
CA THR A 160 -6.23 37.94 0.66
C THR A 160 -7.17 36.77 0.98
N GLN A 161 -6.63 35.59 1.35
CA GLN A 161 -7.47 34.45 1.75
C GLN A 161 -8.12 34.66 3.12
N LYS A 162 -7.41 35.26 4.08
CA LYS A 162 -7.99 35.65 5.38
C LYS A 162 -9.15 36.65 5.22
N GLY A 163 -9.00 37.61 4.30
CA GLY A 163 -10.06 38.58 3.98
C GLY A 163 -11.28 37.97 3.28
N LYS A 164 -11.10 36.89 2.50
CA LYS A 164 -12.23 36.15 1.90
C LYS A 164 -12.97 35.30 2.93
N ASP A 165 -12.24 34.66 3.85
CA ASP A 165 -12.87 33.85 4.90
C ASP A 165 -13.60 34.71 5.96
N SER A 166 -13.16 35.95 6.23
CA SER A 166 -13.87 36.87 7.12
C SER A 166 -15.13 37.51 6.52
N LYS A 167 -15.28 37.45 5.19
CA LYS A 167 -16.48 37.89 4.46
C LYS A 167 -17.54 36.80 4.27
N LYS A 168 -17.18 35.52 4.50
CA LYS A 168 -18.15 34.42 4.48
C LYS A 168 -19.04 34.49 5.73
N ARG A 169 -20.32 34.17 5.58
CA ARG A 169 -21.24 33.99 6.72
C ARG A 169 -20.67 32.91 7.64
N ALA A 170 -20.77 33.12 8.96
CA ALA A 170 -20.32 32.13 9.93
C ALA A 170 -20.99 30.79 9.63
N PRO A 171 -20.25 29.66 9.70
CA PRO A 171 -20.83 28.36 9.40
C PRO A 171 -22.00 28.09 10.35
N VAL A 172 -23.04 27.42 9.83
CA VAL A 172 -24.26 27.04 10.58
C VAL A 172 -23.92 26.23 11.84
N SER A 173 -22.76 25.55 11.87
CA SER A 173 -22.21 24.88 13.06
C SER A 173 -21.99 25.79 14.27
N ASN A 174 -21.85 27.09 14.07
CA ASN A 174 -21.59 28.05 15.15
C ASN A 174 -22.87 28.70 15.70
N ILE A 175 -24.05 28.37 15.16
CA ILE A 175 -25.34 28.87 15.66
C ILE A 175 -25.62 28.34 17.08
N GLY A 176 -25.18 27.10 17.38
CA GLY A 176 -25.29 26.52 18.72
C GLY A 176 -24.49 27.24 19.81
N MET A 177 -23.45 28.01 19.46
CA MET A 177 -22.61 28.73 20.44
C MET A 177 -23.32 29.94 21.08
N HIS A 178 -24.37 30.42 20.44
CA HIS A 178 -25.14 31.61 20.83
C HIS A 178 -26.60 31.28 21.18
N TYR A 179 -27.03 30.03 20.97
CA TYR A 179 -28.37 29.59 21.36
C TYR A 179 -28.53 29.66 22.88
N GLY A 180 -29.63 30.24 23.35
CA GLY A 180 -29.91 30.42 24.79
C GLY A 180 -29.20 31.58 25.48
N LYS A 181 -28.42 32.41 24.77
CA LYS A 181 -27.84 33.64 25.35
C LYS A 181 -28.72 34.84 25.02
N ALA A 182 -29.25 35.52 26.04
CA ALA A 182 -30.18 36.64 25.87
C ALA A 182 -29.60 37.84 25.08
N ASN A 183 -28.26 38.03 25.12
CA ASN A 183 -27.55 39.04 24.33
C ASN A 183 -26.17 38.51 23.88
N PRO A 184 -26.07 37.78 22.76
CA PRO A 184 -24.80 37.27 22.29
C PRO A 184 -23.91 38.42 21.77
N LYS A 185 -22.74 38.63 22.39
CA LYS A 185 -21.75 39.60 21.94
C LYS A 185 -21.15 39.16 20.60
N PHE A 186 -21.75 39.58 19.50
CA PHE A 186 -21.13 39.45 18.18
C PHE A 186 -19.92 40.38 18.13
N LYS A 187 -18.74 39.83 17.85
CA LYS A 187 -17.52 40.64 17.68
C LYS A 187 -17.76 41.59 16.50
N SER A 188 -18.00 42.86 16.76
CA SER A 188 -18.09 43.88 15.72
C SER A 188 -16.73 44.02 15.05
N LYS A 189 -16.74 44.05 13.71
CA LYS A 189 -15.52 44.26 12.92
C LYS A 189 -15.06 45.70 13.17
N LYS A 190 -13.85 45.90 13.72
CA LYS A 190 -13.19 47.22 13.67
C LYS A 190 -12.92 47.54 12.19
N LYS A 191 -13.35 48.74 11.76
CA LYS A 191 -13.14 49.28 10.41
C LYS A 191 -11.65 49.41 10.12
#